data_AF-A0A3B0J5Y9-F1
#
_entry.id   AF-A0A3B0J5Y9-F1
#
_cell.length_a   1.000
_cell.length_b   1.000
_cell.length_c   1.000
_cell.angle_alpha   90.00
_cell.angle_beta   90.00
_cell.angle_gamma   90.00
#
_symmetry.space_group_name_H-M   'P 1'
#
loop_
_entity.id
_entity.type
_entity.pdbx_description
1 polymer ?
#
loop_
_entity_poly.entity_id
_entity_poly.type
_entity_poly.pdbx_seq_one_letter_code
_entity_poly.pdbx_strand_id
1 'polypeptide(L)'
;MLLFVKTTVWKNLFGKEAEKLEHANDDERTYYIIEKEPLVNTFISVPKDKSSLNCANFTAGIVEAVLTHCGFPCKVTAHWHKGTTYMVKFEDFVIARDKQMEEK
;
A
#
# COMPACT_ATOMS: atom_id res chain seq x y z
N MET A 1 -7.41 0.54 9.92
CA MET A 1 -7.69 0.81 8.49
C MET A 1 -6.85 -0.04 7.52
N LEU A 2 -5.53 -0.18 7.73
CA LEU A 2 -4.65 -0.96 6.82
C LEU A 2 -5.09 -2.43 6.62
N LEU A 3 -5.64 -3.07 7.66
CA LEU A 3 -6.20 -4.42 7.52
C LEU A 3 -7.37 -4.48 6.54
N PHE A 4 -8.23 -3.45 6.48
CA PHE A 4 -9.31 -3.37 5.51
C PHE A 4 -8.77 -3.29 4.07
N VAL A 5 -7.66 -2.57 3.87
CA VAL A 5 -6.98 -2.52 2.57
C VAL A 5 -6.40 -3.89 2.20
N LYS A 6 -5.62 -4.52 3.10
CA LYS A 6 -5.01 -5.85 2.88
C LYS A 6 -6.05 -6.93 2.59
N THR A 7 -7.20 -6.89 3.25
CA THR A 7 -8.21 -7.95 3.18
C THR A 7 -9.32 -7.61 2.19
N THR A 8 -10.22 -6.70 2.56
CA THR A 8 -11.42 -6.38 1.81
C THR A 8 -11.14 -5.72 0.47
N VAL A 9 -10.35 -4.64 0.44
CA VAL A 9 -10.06 -3.94 -0.82
C VAL A 9 -9.31 -4.86 -1.77
N TRP A 10 -8.28 -5.55 -1.26
CA TRP A 10 -7.50 -6.47 -2.08
C TRP A 10 -8.33 -7.62 -2.64
N LYS A 11 -9.18 -8.27 -1.82
CA LYS A 11 -10.09 -9.33 -2.28
C LYS A 11 -11.03 -8.85 -3.37
N ASN A 12 -11.58 -7.65 -3.25
CA ASN A 12 -12.51 -7.11 -4.25
C ASN A 12 -11.81 -6.72 -5.56
N LEU A 13 -10.56 -6.28 -5.51
CA LEU A 13 -9.79 -5.91 -6.71
C LEU A 13 -9.13 -7.11 -7.38
N PHE A 14 -8.66 -8.08 -6.60
CA PHE A 14 -7.71 -9.11 -7.05
C PHE A 14 -8.12 -10.54 -6.70
N GLY A 15 -9.28 -10.75 -6.06
CA GLY A 15 -9.78 -12.08 -5.69
C GLY A 15 -9.01 -12.78 -4.57
N LYS A 16 -8.03 -12.11 -3.95
CA LYS A 16 -7.22 -12.63 -2.83
C LYS A 16 -6.82 -11.49 -1.87
N GLU A 17 -6.42 -11.83 -0.65
CA GLU A 17 -5.80 -10.85 0.25
C GLU A 17 -4.40 -10.49 -0.22
N ALA A 18 -3.91 -9.31 0.19
CA ALA A 18 -2.51 -8.97 -0.01
C ALA A 18 -1.65 -9.96 0.79
N GLU A 19 -0.46 -10.33 0.32
CA GLU A 19 0.36 -11.34 0.97
C GLU A 19 0.84 -10.89 2.36
N LYS A 20 1.47 -9.71 2.45
CA LYS A 20 1.99 -9.17 3.71
C LYS A 20 1.57 -7.73 3.97
N LEU A 21 1.50 -7.41 5.26
CA LEU A 21 1.42 -6.05 5.79
C LEU A 21 2.53 -5.93 6.84
N GLU A 22 3.54 -5.11 6.57
CA GLU A 22 4.69 -4.88 7.45
C GLU A 22 4.70 -3.41 7.91
N HIS A 23 5.24 -3.15 9.10
CA HIS A 23 5.52 -1.80 9.59
C HIS A 23 7.01 -1.52 9.45
N ALA A 24 7.40 -0.30 9.09
CA ALA A 24 8.81 0.06 9.02
C ALA A 24 9.43 0.10 10.43
N ASN A 25 10.66 -0.40 10.55
CA ASN A 25 11.34 -0.47 11.85
C ASN A 25 11.83 0.90 12.35
N ASP A 26 12.05 1.85 11.44
CA ASP A 26 12.72 3.12 11.65
C ASP A 26 11.83 4.35 11.40
N ASP A 27 10.61 4.16 10.87
CA ASP A 27 9.64 5.23 10.64
C ASP A 27 8.24 4.75 10.99
N GLU A 28 7.73 5.23 12.13
CA GLU A 28 6.41 4.84 12.63
C GLU A 28 5.25 5.18 11.69
N ARG A 29 5.45 6.10 10.74
CA ARG A 29 4.44 6.52 9.77
C ARG A 29 4.39 5.63 8.53
N THR A 30 5.37 4.74 8.37
CA THR A 30 5.57 4.01 7.12
C THR A 30 5.18 2.54 7.29
N TYR A 31 4.30 2.08 6.40
CA TYR A 31 3.82 0.72 6.32
C TYR A 31 3.99 0.18 4.91
N TYR A 32 4.11 -1.13 4.77
CA TYR A 32 4.33 -1.83 3.51
C TYR A 32 3.24 -2.86 3.27
N ILE A 33 2.53 -2.75 2.16
CA ILE A 33 1.69 -3.83 1.62
C ILE A 33 2.50 -4.53 0.54
N ILE A 34 2.68 -5.85 0.62
CA ILE A 34 3.60 -6.58 -0.26
C ILE A 34 2.85 -7.67 -1.02
N GLU A 35 3.11 -7.73 -2.32
CA GLU A 35 2.66 -8.76 -3.24
C GLU A 35 3.85 -9.36 -3.98
N LYS A 36 4.14 -10.65 -3.78
CA LYS A 36 5.20 -11.33 -4.54
C LYS A 36 4.85 -11.42 -6.03
N GLU A 37 3.58 -11.66 -6.34
CA GLU A 37 3.04 -11.82 -7.70
C GLU A 37 1.81 -10.92 -7.90
N PRO A 38 2.01 -9.64 -8.22
CA PRO A 38 0.91 -8.68 -8.38
C PRO A 38 0.15 -8.93 -9.69
N LEU A 39 -1.17 -9.14 -9.60
CA LEU A 39 -2.03 -9.38 -10.78
C LEU A 39 -1.99 -8.23 -11.78
N VAL A 40 -1.82 -6.99 -11.31
CA VAL A 40 -1.75 -5.82 -12.20
C VAL A 40 -0.58 -5.95 -13.16
N ASN A 41 0.55 -6.56 -12.79
CA ASN A 41 1.69 -6.76 -13.70
C ASN A 41 1.48 -7.93 -14.68
N THR A 42 0.45 -8.74 -14.49
CA THR A 42 0.06 -9.82 -15.42
C THR A 42 -0.59 -9.27 -16.68
N PHE A 43 -1.25 -8.10 -16.61
CA PHE A 43 -2.06 -7.55 -17.72
C PHE A 43 -1.36 -6.48 -18.55
N ILE A 44 -0.07 -6.27 -18.31
CA ILE A 44 0.74 -5.21 -18.91
C ILE A 44 2.15 -5.74 -19.17
N SER A 45 2.60 -5.60 -20.40
CA SER A 45 3.98 -5.89 -20.74
C SER A 45 4.82 -4.66 -20.40
N VAL A 46 5.73 -4.78 -19.43
CA VAL A 46 6.77 -3.77 -19.22
C VAL A 46 7.90 -4.07 -20.23
N PRO A 47 8.21 -3.17 -21.17
CA PRO A 47 9.35 -3.36 -22.08
C PRO A 47 10.64 -3.59 -21.29
N LYS A 48 11.51 -4.49 -21.75
CA LYS A 48 12.74 -4.88 -21.03
C LYS A 48 13.66 -3.68 -20.76
N ASP A 49 13.62 -2.66 -21.61
CA ASP A 49 14.34 -1.40 -21.52
C ASP A 49 13.69 -0.36 -20.58
N LYS A 50 12.48 -0.64 -20.07
CA LYS A 50 11.71 0.25 -19.17
C LYS A 50 11.29 -0.44 -17.88
N SER A 51 12.16 -1.28 -17.33
CA SER A 51 11.94 -2.02 -16.07
C SER A 51 11.58 -1.13 -14.86
N SER A 52 11.86 0.17 -14.93
CA SER A 52 11.48 1.15 -13.90
C SER A 52 10.00 1.53 -13.91
N LEU A 53 9.24 1.26 -14.98
CA LEU A 53 7.79 1.48 -15.02
C LEU A 53 7.09 0.43 -14.18
N ASN A 54 6.69 0.81 -12.97
CA ASN A 54 5.86 -0.02 -12.12
C ASN A 54 4.39 0.40 -12.26
N CYS A 55 3.63 -0.28 -13.10
CA CYS A 55 2.21 0.05 -13.25
C CYS A 55 1.37 -0.28 -12.00
N ALA A 56 1.96 -0.91 -10.98
CA ALA A 56 1.38 -0.95 -9.65
C ALA A 56 1.14 0.46 -9.07
N ASN A 57 1.72 1.53 -9.64
CA ASN A 57 1.32 2.91 -9.32
C ASN A 57 -0.18 3.16 -9.48
N PHE A 58 -0.89 2.47 -10.38
CA PHE A 58 -2.36 2.55 -10.46
C PHE A 58 -3.02 2.05 -9.17
N THR A 59 -2.64 0.85 -8.71
CA THR A 59 -3.10 0.28 -7.45
C THR A 59 -2.69 1.15 -6.25
N ALA A 60 -1.49 1.74 -6.27
CA ALA A 60 -1.05 2.69 -5.25
C ALA A 60 -2.00 3.88 -5.13
N GLY A 61 -2.45 4.44 -6.27
CA GLY A 61 -3.45 5.52 -6.29
C GLY A 61 -4.80 5.11 -5.69
N ILE A 62 -5.27 3.89 -5.96
CA ILE A 62 -6.49 3.36 -5.34
C ILE A 62 -6.33 3.27 -3.82
N VAL A 63 -5.22 2.72 -3.34
CA VAL A 63 -4.93 2.60 -1.90
C VAL A 63 -4.85 3.98 -1.25
N GLU A 64 -4.16 4.93 -1.87
CA GLU A 64 -4.04 6.33 -1.40
C GLU A 64 -5.42 6.98 -1.27
N ALA A 65 -6.28 6.84 -2.28
CA ALA A 65 -7.62 7.39 -2.27
C ALA A 65 -8.49 6.78 -1.17
N VAL A 66 -8.49 5.44 -1.02
CA VAL A 66 -9.26 4.76 0.04
C VAL A 66 -8.83 5.26 1.42
N LEU A 67 -7.54 5.31 1.70
CA LEU A 67 -7.04 5.76 3.01
C LEU A 67 -7.35 7.24 3.27
N THR A 68 -7.10 8.10 2.29
CA THR A 68 -7.32 9.54 2.41
C THR A 68 -8.80 9.88 2.62
N HIS A 69 -9.71 9.29 1.83
CA HIS A 69 -11.15 9.52 1.96
C HIS A 69 -11.77 8.88 3.22
N CYS A 70 -11.09 7.90 3.83
CA CYS A 70 -11.47 7.38 5.14
C CYS A 70 -10.85 8.17 6.32
N GLY A 71 -10.22 9.32 6.07
CA GLY A 71 -9.66 10.18 7.12
C GLY A 71 -8.25 9.77 7.60
N PHE A 72 -7.51 9.00 6.79
CA PHE A 72 -6.12 8.60 7.02
C PHE A 72 -5.24 9.11 5.87
N PRO A 73 -5.07 10.43 5.71
CA PRO A 73 -4.26 10.99 4.63
C PRO A 73 -2.83 10.46 4.67
N CYS A 74 -2.34 10.09 3.49
CA CYS A 74 -1.05 9.46 3.29
C CYS A 74 -0.57 9.66 1.86
N LYS A 75 0.72 9.39 1.63
CA LYS A 75 1.27 9.15 0.30
C LYS A 75 1.51 7.66 0.09
N VAL A 76 1.10 7.13 -1.07
CA VAL A 76 1.36 5.75 -1.46
C VAL A 76 2.23 5.72 -2.72
N THR A 77 3.29 4.92 -2.68
CA THR A 77 4.21 4.72 -3.81
C THR A 77 4.47 3.23 -4.01
N ALA A 78 4.71 2.83 -5.26
CA ALA A 78 4.97 1.44 -5.62
C ALA A 78 6.46 1.23 -5.92
N HIS A 79 7.03 0.14 -5.40
CA HIS A 79 8.45 -0.19 -5.49
C HIS A 79 8.65 -1.66 -5.83
N TRP A 80 9.75 -1.96 -6.52
CA TRP A 80 10.22 -3.33 -6.71
C TRP A 80 11.02 -3.79 -5.49
N HIS A 81 10.33 -4.38 -4.52
CA HIS A 81 10.91 -4.92 -3.30
C HIS A 81 10.09 -6.14 -2.86
N LYS A 82 10.75 -7.30 -2.65
CA LYS A 82 10.09 -8.58 -2.33
C LYS A 82 8.90 -8.92 -3.27
N GLY A 83 9.02 -8.57 -4.55
CA GLY A 83 7.90 -8.49 -5.49
C GLY A 83 7.54 -7.03 -5.75
N THR A 84 6.25 -6.70 -5.72
CA THR A 84 5.75 -5.33 -5.68
C THR A 84 5.36 -4.95 -4.26
N THR A 85 5.97 -3.87 -3.77
CA THR A 85 5.68 -3.29 -2.45
C THR A 85 5.01 -1.93 -2.63
N TYR A 86 3.90 -1.72 -1.93
CA TYR A 86 3.23 -0.44 -1.78
C TYR A 86 3.65 0.17 -0.45
N MET A 87 4.50 1.19 -0.50
CA MET A 87 4.89 1.98 0.66
C MET A 87 3.80 3.00 0.93
N VAL A 88 3.14 2.88 2.08
CA VAL A 88 2.13 3.80 2.60
C VAL A 88 2.79 4.64 3.69
N LYS A 89 2.90 5.95 3.46
CA LYS A 89 3.46 6.89 4.43
C LYS A 89 2.38 7.86 4.89
N PHE A 90 1.93 7.74 6.13
CA PHE A 90 0.91 8.63 6.69
C PHE A 90 1.45 10.01 7.03
N GLU A 91 0.56 11.00 7.02
CA GLU A 91 0.83 12.32 7.59
C GLU A 91 1.05 12.22 9.11
N ASP A 92 1.90 13.10 9.68
CA ASP A 92 2.29 13.06 11.10
C ASP A 92 1.09 13.03 12.06
N PHE A 93 0.08 13.84 11.75
CA PHE A 93 -1.10 13.97 12.61
C PHE A 93 -1.97 12.70 12.63
N VAL A 94 -1.87 11.83 11.62
CA VAL A 94 -2.60 10.56 11.60
C VAL A 94 -2.06 9.63 12.68
N ILE A 95 -0.74 9.51 12.78
CA ILE A 95 -0.08 8.70 13.81
C ILE A 95 -0.26 9.32 15.19
N ALA A 96 -0.14 10.64 15.31
CA ALA A 96 -0.38 11.34 16.57
C ALA A 96 -1.81 11.11 17.10
N ARG A 97 -2.82 11.17 16.21
CA ARG A 97 -4.22 10.86 16.55
C ARG A 97 -4.39 9.40 16.96
N ASP A 98 -3.77 8.47 16.25
CA ASP A 98 -3.88 7.02 16.53
C ASP A 98 -3.36 6.69 17.94
N LYS A 99 -2.17 7.21 18.29
CA LYS A 99 -1.58 7.06 19.64
C LYS A 99 -2.48 7.58 20.76
N GLN A 100 -3.09 8.75 20.57
CA GLN A 100 -4.04 9.32 21.55
C GLN A 100 -5.30 8.46 21.75
N MET A 101 -5.66 7.65 20.75
CA MET A 101 -6.80 6.73 20.84
C MET A 101 -6.44 5.40 21.48
N GLU A 102 -5.19 4.95 21.40
CA GLU A 102 -4.69 3.74 22.09
C GLU A 102 -4.50 3.93 23.61
N GLU A 103 -4.26 5.17 24.05
CA GLU A 103 -4.13 5.52 25.48
C GLU A 103 -5.47 5.55 26.25
N LYS A 104 -6.59 5.25 25.57
CA LYS A 104 -7.95 5.20 26.14
C LYS A 104 -8.49 3.79 26.20
#